data_AF-A0A3M1NNB6-F1
#
_entry.id   AF-A0A3M1NNB6-F1
#
_cell.length_a   1.000
_cell.length_b   1.000
_cell.length_c   1.000
_cell.angle_alpha   90.00
_cell.angle_beta   90.00
_cell.angle_gamma   90.00
#
_symmetry.space_group_name_H-M   'P 1'
#
loop_
_entity.id
_entity.type
_entity.pdbx_description
1 polymer ?
#
loop_
_entity_poly.entity_id
_entity_poly.type
_entity_poly.pdbx_seq_one_letter_code
_entity_poly.pdbx_strand_id
1 'polypeptide(L)'
;LPFPFPSFIEMKATSLLLVVFVLVLAGCGNRQTDATDDATPGQVFAVDGDYAASHILIAYQGALRADPAITRTKEEAYALAKDLIARLQKDPSQFEALAREYSDGPTGERGGVLGAWRKGQMMPAFENAVDSLAIGAITLEPVETEFGYHIIRRDDLKAPHYGAEGFFVAFQGSPRVPPTVTRTQEQADSLAQALRTRLSAETFDSLAAEYNDFADGVIFLGGFKEDDPLPEGVLDTLKHLGYGEVGGPVLFPTIGYGFLRRVELEQHAGSHILIAYKGALRADESVTRTKEEAYALAKELIARLQEDPSQFAALAAEYSDGPTGPNGGDLGVWFKGQMVPAFDEAIEQLQPGEIMPEPVETEFGYHIIRRNPIE
;
A
#
# COMPACT_ATOMS: atom_id res chain seq x y z
N LEU A 1 -33.03 52.91 25.89
CA LEU A 1 -31.67 52.78 26.44
C LEU A 1 -31.61 51.51 27.28
N PRO A 2 -30.64 50.61 27.06
CA PRO A 2 -30.41 49.71 25.92
C PRO A 2 -30.75 48.24 26.30
N PHE A 3 -31.37 47.44 25.41
CA PHE A 3 -30.79 46.48 24.45
C PHE A 3 -29.95 45.30 25.01
N PRO A 4 -30.10 44.09 24.43
CA PRO A 4 -29.99 42.77 25.07
C PRO A 4 -28.80 41.95 24.54
N PHE A 5 -28.58 40.72 25.03
CA PHE A 5 -28.37 39.50 24.22
C PHE A 5 -28.31 38.27 25.15
N PRO A 6 -28.77 37.08 24.70
CA PRO A 6 -28.81 35.85 25.47
C PRO A 6 -27.47 35.11 25.41
N SER A 7 -27.25 34.30 26.45
CA SER A 7 -26.11 33.40 26.63
C SER A 7 -25.95 32.43 25.47
N PHE A 8 -24.67 32.21 25.16
CA PHE A 8 -24.14 31.45 24.04
C PHE A 8 -24.72 30.04 23.90
N ILE A 9 -24.89 29.69 22.63
CA ILE A 9 -25.16 28.39 22.05
C ILE A 9 -24.10 27.37 22.51
N GLU A 10 -24.56 26.27 23.10
CA GLU A 10 -23.81 25.02 23.21
C GLU A 10 -23.37 24.57 21.82
N MET A 11 -22.08 24.73 21.53
CA MET A 11 -21.47 24.13 20.35
C MET A 11 -21.03 22.72 20.72
N LYS A 12 -21.74 21.77 20.11
CA LYS A 12 -21.57 20.32 20.19
C LYS A 12 -20.11 19.89 20.19
N ALA A 13 -19.78 19.01 21.14
CA ALA A 13 -18.61 18.14 21.08
C ALA A 13 -18.68 17.32 19.78
N THR A 14 -17.85 17.68 18.81
CA THR A 14 -17.67 16.89 17.59
C THR A 14 -16.43 16.03 17.80
N SER A 15 -16.62 14.73 17.65
CA SER A 15 -15.66 13.65 17.81
C SER A 15 -14.26 13.99 17.33
N LEU A 16 -13.31 14.04 18.26
CA LEU A 16 -11.89 13.88 17.98
C LEU A 16 -11.65 12.40 17.71
N LEU A 17 -11.99 11.94 16.50
CA LEU A 17 -11.59 10.62 16.02
C LEU A 17 -10.10 10.71 15.69
N LEU A 18 -9.30 10.64 16.75
CA LEU A 18 -7.84 10.59 16.68
C LEU A 18 -7.49 9.26 15.99
N VAL A 19 -7.04 9.34 14.74
CA VAL A 19 -6.50 8.22 13.97
C VAL A 19 -5.52 7.46 14.86
N VAL A 20 -5.85 6.20 15.15
CA VAL A 20 -5.05 5.28 15.94
C VAL A 20 -3.84 4.91 15.08
N PHE A 21 -2.81 5.75 15.11
CA PHE A 21 -1.48 5.36 14.65
C PHE A 21 -0.89 4.40 15.68
N VAL A 22 -0.98 3.10 15.39
CA VAL A 22 -0.23 2.08 16.10
C VAL A 22 1.23 2.21 15.65
N LEU A 23 2.03 2.95 16.42
CA LEU A 23 3.49 2.80 16.42
C LEU A 23 3.78 1.39 16.96
N VAL A 24 3.82 0.40 16.08
CA VAL A 24 4.49 -0.87 16.37
C VAL A 24 5.98 -0.59 16.22
N LEU A 25 6.64 -0.34 17.35
CA LEU A 25 8.09 -0.37 17.43
C LEU A 25 8.55 -1.82 17.25
N ALA A 26 9.16 -2.15 16.11
CA ALA A 26 9.96 -3.35 15.95
C ALA A 26 11.35 -2.92 15.47
N GLY A 27 12.36 -3.29 16.25
CA GLY A 27 13.74 -2.86 16.08
C GLY A 27 14.53 -3.62 15.02
N CYS A 28 15.54 -2.91 14.50
CA CYS A 28 16.83 -3.33 13.95
C CYS A 28 16.89 -4.43 12.86
N GLY A 29 17.33 -4.03 11.68
CA GLY A 29 17.93 -4.90 10.66
C GLY A 29 18.43 -4.10 9.45
N ASN A 30 19.75 -3.93 9.33
CA ASN A 30 20.43 -3.17 8.27
C ASN A 30 20.34 -3.93 6.93
N ARG A 31 19.85 -3.30 5.84
CA ARG A 31 19.80 -3.92 4.50
C ARG A 31 20.66 -3.15 3.51
N GLN A 32 21.55 -3.89 2.85
CA GLN A 32 22.36 -3.45 1.71
C GLN A 32 21.66 -3.98 0.44
N THR A 33 21.37 -3.09 -0.49
CA THR A 33 20.62 -3.40 -1.72
C THR A 33 21.57 -3.84 -2.83
N ASP A 34 21.49 -5.10 -3.24
CA ASP A 34 21.91 -5.52 -4.58
C ASP A 34 20.66 -5.75 -5.42
N ALA A 35 20.58 -5.03 -6.54
CA ALA A 35 19.49 -5.10 -7.50
C ALA A 35 19.75 -6.20 -8.52
N THR A 36 18.82 -7.15 -8.63
CA THR A 36 18.59 -7.95 -9.85
C THR A 36 17.09 -8.21 -10.03
N ASP A 37 16.69 -8.14 -11.30
CA ASP A 37 15.36 -8.11 -11.90
C ASP A 37 14.36 -9.25 -11.58
N ASP A 38 13.11 -8.99 -12.00
CA ASP A 38 12.03 -9.93 -12.36
C ASP A 38 10.98 -10.37 -11.32
N ALA A 39 10.81 -9.64 -10.22
CA ALA A 39 9.56 -9.73 -9.44
C ALA A 39 8.53 -8.71 -9.99
N THR A 40 7.31 -9.17 -10.26
CA THR A 40 6.17 -8.29 -10.56
C THR A 40 6.07 -7.27 -9.42
N PRO A 41 6.25 -5.96 -9.67
CA PRO A 41 6.28 -5.00 -8.57
C PRO A 41 4.94 -5.04 -7.85
N GLY A 42 4.94 -4.97 -6.51
CA GLY A 42 3.75 -4.56 -5.78
C GLY A 42 3.16 -3.29 -6.41
N GLN A 43 1.86 -3.06 -6.24
CA GLN A 43 1.18 -1.94 -6.87
C GLN A 43 1.84 -0.62 -6.42
N VAL A 44 2.73 -0.07 -7.25
CA VAL A 44 3.43 1.19 -6.98
C VAL A 44 2.40 2.30 -7.12
N PHE A 45 2.21 3.10 -6.08
CA PHE A 45 1.23 4.18 -6.10
C PHE A 45 1.68 5.32 -7.02
N ALA A 46 0.69 5.80 -7.77
CA ALA A 46 0.78 6.85 -8.77
C ALA A 46 1.54 8.10 -8.30
N VAL A 47 2.45 8.56 -9.15
CA VAL A 47 3.06 9.89 -9.10
C VAL A 47 2.21 10.89 -9.90
N ASP A 48 2.40 12.20 -9.68
CA ASP A 48 1.80 13.21 -10.57
C ASP A 48 2.27 12.98 -12.01
N GLY A 49 1.34 12.66 -12.91
CA GLY A 49 1.63 12.32 -14.30
C GLY A 49 1.49 10.82 -14.65
N ASP A 50 1.24 9.96 -13.66
CA ASP A 50 0.92 8.55 -13.89
C ASP A 50 -0.50 8.40 -14.44
N TYR A 51 -0.78 7.22 -15.00
CA TYR A 51 -2.07 6.89 -15.58
C TYR A 51 -2.70 5.71 -14.84
N ALA A 52 -4.02 5.75 -14.68
CA ALA A 52 -4.81 4.59 -14.31
C ALA A 52 -5.88 4.41 -15.38
N ALA A 53 -6.10 3.17 -15.82
CA ALA A 53 -7.12 2.89 -16.80
C ALA A 53 -7.60 1.44 -16.73
N SER A 54 -8.74 1.24 -17.36
CA SER A 54 -9.30 -0.07 -17.65
C SER A 54 -9.44 -0.21 -19.17
N HIS A 55 -9.36 -1.43 -19.70
CA HIS A 55 -9.52 -1.65 -21.13
C HIS A 55 -10.33 -2.90 -21.50
N ILE A 56 -10.88 -2.86 -22.71
CA ILE A 56 -11.42 -4.03 -23.42
C ILE A 56 -10.55 -4.20 -24.66
N LEU A 57 -9.85 -5.33 -24.76
CA LEU A 57 -9.04 -5.68 -25.94
C LEU A 57 -9.88 -6.54 -26.88
N ILE A 58 -10.02 -6.11 -28.13
CA ILE A 58 -10.59 -6.90 -29.22
C ILE A 58 -9.45 -7.25 -30.19
N ALA A 59 -8.89 -8.45 -30.02
CA ALA A 59 -7.87 -8.99 -30.89
C ALA A 59 -8.46 -9.45 -32.23
N TYR A 60 -7.60 -9.65 -33.23
CA TYR A 60 -7.97 -10.19 -34.54
C TYR A 60 -6.92 -11.21 -35.00
N GLN A 61 -7.27 -12.01 -36.01
CA GLN A 61 -6.37 -13.00 -36.57
C GLN A 61 -5.06 -12.35 -37.05
N GLY A 62 -3.93 -12.73 -36.44
CA GLY A 62 -2.60 -12.20 -36.76
C GLY A 62 -2.17 -10.99 -35.92
N ALA A 63 -2.98 -10.53 -34.96
CA ALA A 63 -2.51 -9.61 -33.93
C ALA A 63 -1.48 -10.28 -33.01
N LEU A 64 -0.58 -9.49 -32.43
CA LEU A 64 0.46 -9.99 -31.53
C LEU A 64 -0.18 -10.66 -30.31
N ARG A 65 0.23 -11.91 -30.01
CA ARG A 65 -0.26 -12.71 -28.87
C ARG A 65 -1.78 -12.95 -28.86
N ALA A 66 -2.46 -12.82 -30.00
CA ALA A 66 -3.86 -13.23 -30.11
C ALA A 66 -3.99 -14.75 -29.86
N ASP A 67 -5.05 -15.14 -29.17
CA ASP A 67 -5.41 -16.56 -29.02
C ASP A 67 -5.60 -17.18 -30.42
N PRO A 68 -4.96 -18.32 -30.76
CA PRO A 68 -5.13 -19.00 -32.04
C PRO A 68 -6.58 -19.34 -32.41
N ALA A 69 -7.48 -19.42 -31.42
CA ALA A 69 -8.91 -19.63 -31.64
C ALA A 69 -9.62 -18.39 -32.25
N ILE A 70 -8.99 -17.21 -32.22
CA ILE A 70 -9.55 -15.98 -32.80
C ILE A 70 -9.43 -16.02 -34.33
N THR A 71 -10.56 -16.19 -35.00
CA THR A 71 -10.66 -16.22 -36.47
C THR A 71 -11.17 -14.91 -37.08
N ARG A 72 -11.56 -13.94 -36.26
CA ARG A 72 -12.17 -12.68 -36.74
C ARG A 72 -11.14 -11.82 -37.48
N THR A 73 -11.58 -11.12 -38.53
CA THR A 73 -10.72 -10.19 -39.28
C THR A 73 -10.48 -8.91 -38.51
N LYS A 74 -9.51 -8.11 -38.97
CA LYS A 74 -9.23 -6.79 -38.41
C LYS A 74 -10.44 -5.86 -38.52
N GLU A 75 -11.17 -5.92 -39.64
CA GLU A 75 -12.39 -5.14 -39.87
C GLU A 75 -13.53 -5.56 -38.93
N GLU A 76 -13.67 -6.86 -38.68
CA GLU A 76 -14.65 -7.39 -37.73
C GLU A 76 -14.33 -6.98 -36.29
N ALA A 77 -13.05 -7.02 -35.88
CA ALA A 77 -12.61 -6.55 -34.59
C ALA A 77 -12.86 -5.04 -34.41
N TYR A 78 -12.59 -4.24 -35.44
CA TYR A 78 -12.89 -2.81 -35.44
C TYR A 78 -14.40 -2.54 -35.30
N ALA A 79 -15.23 -3.25 -36.06
CA ALA A 79 -16.69 -3.12 -36.00
C ALA A 79 -17.25 -3.51 -34.62
N LEU A 80 -16.73 -4.58 -34.02
CA LEU A 80 -17.09 -4.99 -32.67
C LEU A 80 -16.68 -3.94 -31.64
N ALA A 81 -15.45 -3.42 -31.72
CA ALA A 81 -15.00 -2.36 -30.82
C ALA A 81 -15.88 -1.09 -30.94
N LYS A 82 -16.27 -0.70 -32.16
CA LYS A 82 -17.20 0.42 -32.39
C LYS A 82 -18.58 0.18 -31.78
N ASP A 83 -19.11 -1.03 -31.90
CA ASP A 83 -20.40 -1.38 -31.31
C ASP A 83 -20.34 -1.31 -29.77
N LEU A 84 -19.30 -1.86 -29.16
CA LEU A 84 -19.10 -1.80 -27.71
C LEU A 84 -18.93 -0.36 -27.21
N ILE A 85 -18.19 0.50 -27.93
CA ILE A 85 -18.12 1.94 -27.63
C ILE A 85 -19.53 2.57 -27.66
N ALA A 86 -20.34 2.27 -28.67
CA ALA A 86 -21.69 2.81 -28.77
C ALA A 86 -22.63 2.33 -27.64
N ARG A 87 -22.43 1.10 -27.13
CA ARG A 87 -23.13 0.59 -25.94
C ARG A 87 -22.68 1.36 -24.69
N LEU A 88 -21.37 1.52 -24.50
CA LEU A 88 -20.80 2.23 -23.35
C LEU A 88 -21.12 3.72 -23.35
N GLN A 89 -21.28 4.36 -24.50
CA GLN A 89 -21.75 5.74 -24.59
C GLN A 89 -23.20 5.90 -24.11
N LYS A 90 -24.04 4.85 -24.23
CA LYS A 90 -25.42 4.86 -23.72
C LYS A 90 -25.47 4.51 -22.23
N ASP A 91 -24.62 3.59 -21.80
CA ASP A 91 -24.55 3.12 -20.43
C ASP A 91 -23.10 2.78 -20.03
N PRO A 92 -22.35 3.76 -19.49
CA PRO A 92 -20.98 3.56 -19.05
C PRO A 92 -20.82 2.52 -17.93
N SER A 93 -21.89 2.22 -17.19
CA SER A 93 -21.85 1.27 -16.06
C SER A 93 -21.68 -0.19 -16.51
N GLN A 94 -21.78 -0.46 -17.82
CA GLN A 94 -21.59 -1.80 -18.38
C GLN A 94 -20.13 -2.15 -18.66
N PHE A 95 -19.18 -1.25 -18.40
CA PHE A 95 -17.78 -1.44 -18.79
C PHE A 95 -17.20 -2.76 -18.28
N GLU A 96 -17.30 -3.03 -16.98
CA GLU A 96 -16.73 -4.23 -16.37
C GLU A 96 -17.46 -5.50 -16.84
N ALA A 97 -18.75 -5.42 -17.15
CA ALA A 97 -19.51 -6.54 -17.70
C ALA A 97 -19.07 -6.85 -19.12
N LEU A 98 -18.97 -5.83 -19.98
CA LEU A 98 -18.50 -5.98 -21.36
C LEU A 98 -17.03 -6.40 -21.43
N ALA A 99 -16.19 -5.95 -20.50
CA ALA A 99 -14.82 -6.41 -20.40
C ALA A 99 -14.72 -7.90 -20.08
N ARG A 100 -15.52 -8.40 -19.14
CA ARG A 100 -15.58 -9.84 -18.81
C ARG A 100 -16.11 -10.69 -19.96
N GLU A 101 -17.06 -10.16 -20.72
CA GLU A 101 -17.72 -10.90 -21.80
C GLU A 101 -16.92 -10.88 -23.11
N TYR A 102 -16.29 -9.76 -23.47
CA TYR A 102 -15.72 -9.54 -24.81
C TYR A 102 -14.21 -9.33 -24.85
N SER A 103 -13.53 -9.04 -23.74
CA SER A 103 -12.09 -8.74 -23.79
C SER A 103 -11.28 -10.01 -24.01
N ASP A 104 -10.43 -10.00 -25.04
CA ASP A 104 -9.42 -11.05 -25.29
C ASP A 104 -8.13 -10.81 -24.48
N GLY A 105 -8.09 -9.77 -23.66
CA GLY A 105 -6.95 -9.43 -22.82
C GLY A 105 -6.95 -10.17 -21.47
N PRO A 106 -5.78 -10.32 -20.82
CA PRO A 106 -5.64 -11.04 -19.54
C PRO A 106 -6.36 -10.35 -18.36
N THR A 107 -6.84 -9.12 -18.53
CA THR A 107 -7.61 -8.39 -17.51
C THR A 107 -9.12 -8.51 -17.72
N GLY A 108 -9.59 -9.21 -18.77
CA GLY A 108 -11.01 -9.34 -19.10
C GLY A 108 -11.86 -9.86 -17.93
N GLU A 109 -11.48 -10.99 -17.34
CA GLU A 109 -12.17 -11.59 -16.18
C GLU A 109 -12.23 -10.64 -14.96
N ARG A 110 -11.26 -9.73 -14.85
CA ARG A 110 -11.17 -8.69 -13.81
C ARG A 110 -11.83 -7.38 -14.22
N GLY A 111 -12.77 -7.40 -15.17
CA GLY A 111 -13.48 -6.21 -15.61
C GLY A 111 -12.60 -5.23 -16.40
N GLY A 112 -11.46 -5.67 -16.93
CA GLY A 112 -10.56 -4.88 -17.75
C GLY A 112 -9.58 -4.00 -16.99
N VAL A 113 -9.54 -4.06 -15.66
CA VAL A 113 -8.71 -3.18 -14.82
C VAL A 113 -7.22 -3.44 -15.05
N LEU A 114 -6.49 -2.42 -15.50
CA LEU A 114 -5.03 -2.47 -15.69
C LEU A 114 -4.27 -1.97 -14.44
N GLY A 115 -4.92 -1.19 -13.58
CA GLY A 115 -4.29 -0.54 -12.44
C GLY A 115 -3.62 0.77 -12.83
N ALA A 116 -2.70 1.24 -11.97
CA ALA A 116 -1.90 2.44 -12.23
C ALA A 116 -0.53 2.07 -12.80
N TRP A 117 0.01 2.92 -13.67
CA TRP A 117 1.34 2.76 -14.26
C TRP A 117 1.99 4.11 -14.52
N ARG A 118 3.32 4.08 -14.64
CA ARG A 118 4.13 5.27 -14.92
C ARG A 118 4.07 5.67 -16.38
N LYS A 119 4.13 6.98 -16.62
CA LYS A 119 4.31 7.51 -17.97
C LYS A 119 5.53 6.87 -18.66
N GLY A 120 5.33 6.40 -19.89
CA GLY A 120 6.32 5.67 -20.69
C GLY A 120 6.33 4.15 -20.48
N GLN A 121 5.51 3.59 -19.57
CA GLN A 121 5.43 2.13 -19.37
C GLN A 121 4.49 1.43 -20.37
N MET A 122 3.55 2.17 -20.96
CA MET A 122 2.60 1.62 -21.94
C MET A 122 2.96 2.02 -23.38
N MET A 123 2.37 1.31 -24.34
CA MET A 123 2.53 1.63 -25.76
C MET A 123 2.11 3.08 -26.06
N PRO A 124 2.85 3.85 -26.88
CA PRO A 124 2.56 5.27 -27.10
C PRO A 124 1.12 5.55 -27.55
N ALA A 125 0.55 4.71 -28.42
CA ALA A 125 -0.83 4.87 -28.87
C ALA A 125 -1.86 4.72 -27.72
N PHE A 126 -1.62 3.77 -26.82
CA PHE A 126 -2.46 3.53 -25.65
C PHE A 126 -2.33 4.67 -24.64
N GLU A 127 -1.09 5.06 -24.34
CA GLU A 127 -0.80 6.12 -23.38
C GLU A 127 -1.36 7.48 -23.83
N ASN A 128 -1.13 7.86 -25.09
CA ASN A 128 -1.67 9.11 -25.65
C ASN A 128 -3.20 9.15 -25.61
N ALA A 129 -3.85 8.00 -25.78
CA ALA A 129 -5.29 7.90 -25.65
C ALA A 129 -5.75 8.16 -24.21
N VAL A 130 -5.10 7.55 -23.21
CA VAL A 130 -5.42 7.80 -21.80
C VAL A 130 -5.16 9.26 -21.41
N ASP A 131 -4.03 9.83 -21.84
CA ASP A 131 -3.66 11.22 -21.55
C ASP A 131 -4.72 12.23 -22.03
N SER A 132 -5.33 11.94 -23.19
CA SER A 132 -6.34 12.77 -23.83
C SER A 132 -7.74 12.65 -23.19
N LEU A 133 -7.97 11.65 -22.33
CA LEU A 133 -9.27 11.41 -21.70
C LEU A 133 -9.42 12.16 -20.38
N ALA A 134 -10.63 12.62 -20.09
CA ALA A 134 -11.01 12.99 -18.73
C ALA A 134 -11.15 11.73 -17.86
N ILE A 135 -10.97 11.86 -16.54
CA ILE A 135 -11.21 10.77 -15.60
C ILE A 135 -12.66 10.27 -15.72
N GLY A 136 -12.83 8.95 -15.79
CA GLY A 136 -14.09 8.26 -16.03
C GLY A 136 -14.53 8.19 -17.49
N ALA A 137 -13.88 8.94 -18.41
CA ALA A 137 -14.24 8.93 -19.82
C ALA A 137 -13.64 7.72 -20.55
N ILE A 138 -14.30 7.30 -21.64
CA ILE A 138 -13.84 6.27 -22.55
C ILE A 138 -13.35 6.84 -23.89
N THR A 139 -12.49 6.10 -24.58
CA THR A 139 -12.15 6.36 -25.98
C THR A 139 -13.39 6.31 -26.86
N LEU A 140 -13.57 7.33 -27.72
CA LEU A 140 -14.72 7.40 -28.64
C LEU A 140 -14.47 6.66 -29.97
N GLU A 141 -13.21 6.32 -30.24
CA GLU A 141 -12.79 5.50 -31.37
C GLU A 141 -11.89 4.36 -30.86
N PRO A 142 -11.91 3.16 -31.49
CA PRO A 142 -11.02 2.07 -31.12
C PRO A 142 -9.56 2.47 -31.29
N VAL A 143 -8.76 2.28 -30.24
CA VAL A 143 -7.32 2.59 -30.26
C VAL A 143 -6.57 1.36 -30.76
N GLU A 144 -5.91 1.48 -31.91
CA GLU A 144 -5.17 0.36 -32.49
C GLU A 144 -3.77 0.23 -31.87
N THR A 145 -3.40 -0.99 -31.48
CA THR A 145 -2.02 -1.38 -31.18
C THR A 145 -1.69 -2.68 -31.91
N GLU A 146 -0.47 -3.20 -31.74
CA GLU A 146 -0.09 -4.50 -32.28
C GLU A 146 -0.88 -5.68 -31.68
N PHE A 147 -1.52 -5.51 -30.52
CA PHE A 147 -2.35 -6.54 -29.87
C PHE A 147 -3.78 -6.58 -30.38
N GLY A 148 -4.26 -5.54 -31.06
CA GLY A 148 -5.64 -5.42 -31.54
C GLY A 148 -6.22 -4.03 -31.30
N TYR A 149 -7.55 -3.97 -31.18
CA TYR A 149 -8.27 -2.72 -30.90
C TYR A 149 -8.61 -2.62 -29.41
N HIS A 150 -8.30 -1.48 -28.81
CA HIS A 150 -8.59 -1.20 -27.41
C HIS A 150 -9.72 -0.19 -27.27
N ILE A 151 -10.62 -0.49 -26.34
CA ILE A 151 -11.55 0.49 -25.77
C ILE A 151 -11.01 0.81 -24.39
N ILE A 152 -10.64 2.06 -24.15
CA ILE A 152 -9.91 2.45 -22.94
C ILE A 152 -10.78 3.39 -22.13
N ARG A 153 -10.94 3.12 -20.83
CA ARG A 153 -11.51 4.06 -19.86
C ARG A 153 -10.39 4.60 -19.00
N ARG A 154 -10.21 5.93 -18.95
CA ARG A 154 -9.31 6.53 -17.96
C ARG A 154 -9.97 6.42 -16.60
N ASP A 155 -9.34 5.68 -15.70
CA ASP A 155 -9.82 5.58 -14.33
C ASP A 155 -9.26 6.73 -13.51
N ASP A 156 -9.89 6.98 -12.35
CA ASP A 156 -9.35 7.91 -11.40
C ASP A 156 -8.07 7.31 -10.80
N LEU A 157 -6.99 8.09 -10.81
CA LEU A 157 -5.84 7.77 -9.98
C LEU A 157 -6.34 7.96 -8.56
N LYS A 158 -6.64 6.87 -7.83
CA LYS A 158 -6.97 6.95 -6.39
C LYS A 158 -6.01 7.95 -5.76
N ALA A 159 -6.55 8.97 -5.06
CA ALA A 159 -5.84 10.17 -4.60
C ALA A 159 -4.36 9.90 -4.25
N PRO A 160 -3.42 10.76 -4.68
CA PRO A 160 -2.00 10.48 -4.52
C PRO A 160 -1.70 10.21 -3.05
N HIS A 161 -1.19 9.01 -2.80
CA HIS A 161 -0.71 8.68 -1.47
C HIS A 161 0.75 9.14 -1.39
N TYR A 162 1.02 10.08 -0.50
CA TYR A 162 2.35 10.57 -0.21
C TYR A 162 2.99 9.63 0.79
N GLY A 163 3.74 8.65 0.28
CA GLY A 163 4.53 7.77 1.13
C GLY A 163 5.63 8.55 1.83
N ALA A 164 5.73 8.34 3.14
CA ALA A 164 6.75 8.99 3.94
C ALA A 164 7.37 8.03 4.94
N GLU A 165 8.66 8.18 5.13
CA GLU A 165 9.35 7.75 6.33
C GLU A 165 10.05 8.95 6.96
N GLY A 166 10.40 8.84 8.23
CA GLY A 166 10.96 9.96 8.95
C GLY A 166 11.67 9.62 10.23
N PHE A 167 12.35 10.62 10.78
CA PHE A 167 12.86 10.61 12.14
C PHE A 167 12.47 11.88 12.87
N PHE A 168 12.38 11.81 14.19
CA PHE A 168 11.85 12.91 15.00
C PHE A 168 12.82 13.32 16.11
N VAL A 169 12.98 14.64 16.22
CA VAL A 169 13.57 15.28 17.39
C VAL A 169 12.43 15.74 18.29
N ALA A 170 12.16 14.96 19.32
CA ALA A 170 11.08 15.15 20.27
C ALA A 170 11.39 16.25 21.31
N PHE A 171 10.33 16.78 21.93
CA PHE A 171 10.39 17.60 23.13
C PHE A 171 9.42 17.08 24.19
N GLN A 172 9.71 17.38 25.46
CA GLN A 172 8.88 16.94 26.58
C GLN A 172 7.47 17.54 26.55
N GLY A 173 6.49 16.85 27.15
CA GLY A 173 5.13 17.38 27.36
C GLY A 173 4.00 16.56 26.73
N SER A 174 4.34 15.45 26.07
CA SER A 174 3.36 14.50 25.52
C SER A 174 3.57 13.10 26.08
N PRO A 175 2.50 12.36 26.43
CA PRO A 175 2.60 10.96 26.86
C PRO A 175 3.21 10.01 25.83
N ARG A 176 3.27 10.41 24.56
CA ARG A 176 3.84 9.61 23.47
C ARG A 176 5.35 9.71 23.37
N VAL A 177 5.93 10.77 23.94
CA VAL A 177 7.38 11.01 23.89
C VAL A 177 8.06 10.17 24.99
N PRO A 178 9.17 9.47 24.69
CA PRO A 178 9.88 8.70 25.69
C PRO A 178 10.29 9.55 26.91
N PRO A 179 10.11 9.04 28.16
CA PRO A 179 10.45 9.80 29.37
C PRO A 179 11.92 10.22 29.49
N THR A 180 12.81 9.60 28.70
CA THR A 180 14.22 9.95 28.58
C THR A 180 14.45 11.30 27.89
N VAL A 181 13.47 11.78 27.11
CA VAL A 181 13.53 13.08 26.44
C VAL A 181 13.10 14.18 27.40
N THR A 182 14.08 14.90 27.96
CA THR A 182 13.84 15.99 28.93
C THR A 182 13.96 17.39 28.31
N ARG A 183 14.17 17.49 26.99
CA ARG A 183 14.43 18.77 26.33
C ARG A 183 13.15 19.59 26.12
N THR A 184 13.28 20.92 26.18
CA THR A 184 12.17 21.86 25.89
C THR A 184 11.91 21.95 24.38
N GLN A 185 10.75 22.50 23.99
CA GLN A 185 10.44 22.73 22.58
C GLN A 185 11.46 23.64 21.90
N GLU A 186 11.93 24.71 22.56
CA GLU A 186 12.96 25.62 22.02
C GLU A 186 14.31 24.90 21.80
N GLN A 187 14.67 23.97 22.68
CA GLN A 187 15.87 23.15 22.53
C GLN A 187 15.73 22.17 21.37
N ALA A 188 14.55 21.54 21.22
CA ALA A 188 14.27 20.66 20.08
C ALA A 188 14.25 21.44 18.75
N ASP A 189 13.68 22.64 18.71
CA ASP A 189 13.71 23.52 17.53
C ASP A 189 15.14 23.88 17.15
N SER A 190 15.95 24.34 18.10
CA SER A 190 17.35 24.69 17.86
C SER A 190 18.15 23.50 17.30
N LEU A 191 17.93 22.30 17.84
CA LEU A 191 18.54 21.07 17.34
C LEU A 191 18.04 20.75 15.92
N ALA A 192 16.73 20.82 15.68
CA ALA A 192 16.15 20.57 14.36
C ALA A 192 16.71 21.53 13.30
N GLN A 193 16.84 22.83 13.61
CA GLN A 193 17.45 23.80 12.69
C GLN A 193 18.93 23.47 12.41
N ALA A 194 19.68 23.00 13.41
CA ALA A 194 21.04 22.55 13.20
C ALA A 194 21.10 21.31 12.29
N LEU A 195 20.24 20.31 12.52
CA LEU A 195 20.15 19.11 11.68
C LEU A 195 19.72 19.44 10.25
N ARG A 196 18.86 20.45 10.04
CA ARG A 196 18.45 20.89 8.70
C ARG A 196 19.63 21.26 7.80
N THR A 197 20.68 21.86 8.37
CA THR A 197 21.89 22.24 7.62
C THR A 197 22.73 21.03 7.17
N ARG A 198 22.54 19.88 7.83
CA ARG A 198 23.22 18.61 7.55
C ARG A 198 22.37 17.66 6.72
N LEU A 199 21.09 17.97 6.53
CA LEU A 199 20.09 17.10 5.92
C LEU A 199 20.30 17.01 4.40
N SER A 200 20.61 15.81 3.92
CA SER A 200 20.56 15.41 2.52
C SER A 200 20.07 13.96 2.43
N ALA A 201 19.79 13.47 1.23
CA ALA A 201 19.37 12.08 1.03
C ALA A 201 20.43 11.10 1.55
N GLU A 202 21.71 11.43 1.39
CA GLU A 202 22.85 10.60 1.81
C GLU A 202 23.09 10.60 3.31
N THR A 203 22.76 11.69 4.01
CA THR A 203 22.97 11.79 5.46
C THR A 203 21.75 11.34 6.26
N PHE A 204 20.59 11.22 5.63
CA PHE A 204 19.30 10.98 6.28
C PHE A 204 19.32 9.80 7.26
N ASP A 205 19.75 8.63 6.81
CA ASP A 205 19.74 7.40 7.64
C ASP A 205 20.72 7.52 8.81
N SER A 206 21.88 8.16 8.60
CA SER A 206 22.86 8.39 9.67
C SER A 206 22.36 9.38 10.72
N LEU A 207 21.62 10.42 10.29
CA LEU A 207 20.99 11.38 11.19
C LEU A 207 19.83 10.72 11.95
N ALA A 208 19.04 9.88 11.30
CA ALA A 208 17.99 9.12 11.96
C ALA A 208 18.55 8.18 13.04
N ALA A 209 19.63 7.46 12.73
CA ALA A 209 20.28 6.56 13.69
C ALA A 209 20.88 7.29 14.91
N GLU A 210 21.33 8.54 14.74
CA GLU A 210 21.95 9.32 15.82
C GLU A 210 20.92 10.14 16.63
N TYR A 211 19.87 10.65 15.99
CA TYR A 211 18.98 11.68 16.58
C TYR A 211 17.51 11.30 16.68
N ASN A 212 17.07 10.15 16.15
CA ASN A 212 15.68 9.75 16.31
C ASN A 212 15.41 9.36 17.76
N ASP A 213 14.48 10.05 18.42
CA ASP A 213 14.14 9.73 19.82
C ASP A 213 13.24 8.52 19.98
N PHE A 214 12.68 8.00 18.89
CA PHE A 214 11.66 6.94 18.96
C PHE A 214 12.18 5.56 18.56
N ALA A 215 13.25 5.47 17.78
CA ALA A 215 13.79 4.21 17.28
C ALA A 215 15.27 4.35 16.87
N ASP A 216 15.96 3.23 16.72
CA ASP A 216 17.34 3.16 16.21
C ASP A 216 17.36 3.30 14.67
N GLY A 217 16.92 4.44 14.13
CA GLY A 217 16.89 4.70 12.69
C GLY A 217 15.61 5.36 12.19
N VAL A 218 15.28 5.18 10.91
CA VAL A 218 14.08 5.75 10.26
C VAL A 218 12.80 5.01 10.65
N ILE A 219 11.67 5.71 10.64
CA ILE A 219 10.35 5.16 10.92
C ILE A 219 9.47 5.35 9.69
N PHE A 220 8.89 4.26 9.19
CA PHE A 220 7.87 4.36 8.14
C PHE A 220 6.59 5.00 8.70
N LEU A 221 6.13 6.07 8.07
CA LEU A 221 4.98 6.86 8.52
C LEU A 221 3.69 6.51 7.77
N GLY A 222 3.77 5.67 6.73
CA GLY A 222 2.63 5.29 5.92
C GLY A 222 2.46 6.17 4.68
N GLY A 223 1.32 5.95 4.01
CA GLY A 223 0.86 6.75 2.88
C GLY A 223 -0.20 7.74 3.31
N PHE A 224 0.05 9.02 3.02
CA PHE A 224 -0.84 10.12 3.37
C PHE A 224 -1.68 10.59 2.18
N LYS A 225 -2.93 10.95 2.41
CA LYS A 225 -3.82 11.56 1.42
C LYS A 225 -4.00 13.05 1.69
N GLU A 226 -4.52 13.77 0.71
CA GLU A 226 -4.78 15.21 0.85
C GLU A 226 -5.83 15.54 1.92
N ASP A 227 -6.79 14.65 2.14
CA ASP A 227 -7.87 14.79 3.11
C ASP A 227 -7.52 14.25 4.49
N ASP A 228 -6.32 13.69 4.68
CA ASP A 228 -5.88 13.20 5.98
C ASP A 228 -5.69 14.38 6.96
N PRO A 229 -6.13 14.24 8.23
CA PRO A 229 -6.00 15.28 9.25
C PRO A 229 -4.55 15.38 9.76
N LEU A 230 -3.64 15.89 8.93
CA LEU A 230 -2.21 15.96 9.21
C LEU A 230 -1.77 17.31 9.79
N PRO A 231 -0.67 17.34 10.56
CA PRO A 231 -0.05 18.59 10.96
C PRO A 231 0.29 19.47 9.77
N GLU A 232 0.19 20.78 9.97
CA GLU A 232 0.52 21.78 8.96
C GLU A 232 1.97 21.58 8.46
N GLY A 233 2.16 21.67 7.15
CA GLY A 233 3.47 21.52 6.51
C GLY A 233 3.88 20.09 6.16
N VAL A 234 3.22 19.03 6.67
CA VAL A 234 3.57 17.64 6.32
C VAL A 234 3.32 17.38 4.84
N LEU A 235 2.07 17.55 4.38
CA LEU A 235 1.72 17.33 2.98
C LEU A 235 2.42 18.31 2.05
N ASP A 236 2.54 19.58 2.45
CA ASP A 236 3.24 20.58 1.65
C ASP A 236 4.72 20.20 1.43
N THR A 237 5.40 19.74 2.49
CA THR A 237 6.77 19.22 2.39
C THR A 237 6.82 18.04 1.42
N LEU A 238 5.98 17.01 1.63
CA LEU A 238 6.01 15.80 0.80
C LEU A 238 5.69 16.08 -0.67
N LYS A 239 4.76 17.00 -0.97
CA LYS A 239 4.40 17.40 -2.33
C LYS A 239 5.58 17.97 -3.12
N HIS A 240 6.48 18.68 -2.44
CA HIS A 240 7.65 19.32 -3.07
C HIS A 240 8.88 18.41 -3.15
N LEU A 241 8.83 17.21 -2.56
CA LEU A 241 9.92 16.23 -2.63
C LEU A 241 9.70 15.26 -3.79
N GLY A 242 10.78 14.93 -4.50
CA GLY A 242 10.90 13.72 -5.31
C GLY A 242 11.10 12.47 -4.44
N TYR A 243 10.98 11.29 -5.03
CA TYR A 243 11.25 10.03 -4.30
C TYR A 243 12.72 9.92 -3.89
N GLY A 244 12.94 9.54 -2.64
CA GLY A 244 14.26 9.52 -2.01
C GLY A 244 14.73 10.90 -1.52
N GLU A 245 14.09 12.00 -1.95
CA GLU A 245 14.41 13.32 -1.44
C GLU A 245 13.88 13.53 -0.02
N VAL A 246 14.55 14.41 0.71
CA VAL A 246 14.33 14.65 2.13
C VAL A 246 13.98 16.10 2.42
N GLY A 247 13.11 16.32 3.40
CA GLY A 247 12.60 17.63 3.77
C GLY A 247 12.28 17.75 5.25
N GLY A 248 11.84 18.94 5.63
CA GLY A 248 11.62 19.36 7.02
C GLY A 248 12.62 20.43 7.48
N PRO A 249 12.69 20.71 8.80
CA PRO A 249 11.88 20.09 9.84
C PRO A 249 10.41 20.52 9.75
N VAL A 250 9.49 19.58 9.97
CA VAL A 250 8.05 19.83 10.10
C VAL A 250 7.66 19.69 11.56
N LEU A 251 6.88 20.63 12.11
CA LEU A 251 6.44 20.55 13.50
C LEU A 251 5.25 19.60 13.63
N PHE A 252 5.40 18.59 14.48
CA PHE A 252 4.34 17.73 14.99
C PHE A 252 4.02 18.18 16.42
N PRO A 253 2.93 18.94 16.66
CA PRO A 253 2.72 19.68 17.92
C PRO A 253 2.71 18.83 19.20
N THR A 254 2.44 17.52 19.08
CA THR A 254 2.35 16.59 20.21
C THR A 254 3.53 15.62 20.30
N ILE A 255 4.55 15.80 19.45
CA ILE A 255 5.67 14.86 19.31
C ILE A 255 7.00 15.62 19.28
N GLY A 256 7.21 16.49 18.29
CA GLY A 256 8.53 17.03 17.99
C GLY A 256 8.66 17.59 16.58
N TYR A 257 9.89 17.71 16.12
CA TYR A 257 10.23 18.13 14.76
C TYR A 257 10.60 16.91 13.92
N GLY A 258 9.83 16.65 12.87
CA GLY A 258 10.02 15.53 11.96
C GLY A 258 10.80 15.92 10.71
N PHE A 259 11.70 15.05 10.30
CA PHE A 259 12.36 15.08 9.00
C PHE A 259 11.80 13.95 8.16
N LEU A 260 11.39 14.25 6.94
CA LEU A 260 10.62 13.35 6.11
C LEU A 260 11.44 12.99 4.86
N ARG A 261 11.46 11.72 4.48
CA ARG A 261 11.88 11.25 3.16
C ARG A 261 10.64 10.79 2.41
N ARG A 262 10.46 11.26 1.17
CA ARG A 262 9.37 10.76 0.33
C ARG A 262 9.74 9.40 -0.21
N VAL A 263 8.89 8.42 0.02
CA VAL A 263 9.12 7.02 -0.38
C VAL A 263 7.99 6.51 -1.25
N GLU A 264 8.32 5.54 -2.09
CA GLU A 264 7.32 4.79 -2.84
C GLU A 264 6.49 3.97 -1.86
N LEU A 265 5.19 3.89 -2.13
CA LEU A 265 4.31 3.01 -1.40
C LEU A 265 4.18 1.73 -2.18
N GLU A 266 4.48 0.65 -1.50
CA GLU A 266 4.24 -0.70 -1.99
C GLU A 266 3.16 -1.30 -1.10
N GLN A 267 2.06 -1.78 -1.69
CA GLN A 267 1.05 -2.50 -0.93
C GLN A 267 1.32 -4.00 -0.92
N HIS A 268 0.95 -4.57 0.20
CA HIS A 268 0.90 -5.99 0.45
C HIS A 268 -0.49 -6.35 0.95
N ALA A 269 -0.95 -7.53 0.58
CA ALA A 269 -2.14 -8.13 1.14
C ALA A 269 -1.81 -9.56 1.53
N GLY A 270 -2.44 -10.05 2.59
CA GLY A 270 -2.12 -11.37 3.08
C GLY A 270 -2.95 -11.78 4.27
N SER A 271 -2.80 -13.05 4.58
CA SER A 271 -3.40 -13.69 5.74
C SER A 271 -2.31 -14.39 6.54
N HIS A 272 -2.50 -14.51 7.85
CA HIS A 272 -1.61 -15.32 8.67
C HIS A 272 -2.33 -16.30 9.60
N ILE A 273 -1.58 -17.30 10.05
CA ILE A 273 -1.91 -18.10 11.23
C ILE A 273 -0.77 -17.88 12.21
N LEU A 274 -1.06 -17.26 13.36
CA LEU A 274 -0.07 -17.05 14.42
C LEU A 274 -0.11 -18.25 15.36
N ILE A 275 1.03 -18.90 15.55
CA ILE A 275 1.26 -19.93 16.56
C ILE A 275 2.21 -19.34 17.61
N ALA A 276 1.65 -18.73 18.64
CA ALA A 276 2.39 -18.12 19.74
C ALA A 276 2.99 -19.21 20.66
N TYR A 277 4.10 -18.95 21.34
CA TYR A 277 4.64 -19.86 22.36
C TYR A 277 4.77 -19.15 23.70
N LYS A 278 4.94 -19.93 24.77
CA LYS A 278 5.11 -19.39 26.11
C LYS A 278 6.29 -18.42 26.16
N GLY A 279 6.01 -17.15 26.48
CA GLY A 279 7.01 -16.08 26.55
C GLY A 279 7.18 -15.27 25.28
N ALA A 280 6.46 -15.58 24.20
CA ALA A 280 6.35 -14.69 23.05
C ALA A 280 5.60 -13.39 23.43
N LEU A 281 5.91 -12.30 22.76
CA LEU A 281 5.31 -11.00 23.02
C LEU A 281 3.80 -11.08 22.77
N ARG A 282 3.00 -10.61 23.73
CA ARG A 282 1.51 -10.62 23.69
C ARG A 282 0.87 -12.01 23.56
N ALA A 283 1.60 -13.09 23.84
CA ALA A 283 0.97 -14.40 23.98
C ALA A 283 -0.06 -14.39 25.11
N ASP A 284 -1.23 -15.00 24.87
CA ASP A 284 -2.25 -15.18 25.90
C ASP A 284 -1.72 -16.08 27.03
N GLU A 285 -2.15 -15.85 28.27
CA GLU A 285 -1.69 -16.62 29.44
C GLU A 285 -2.02 -18.12 29.33
N SER A 286 -3.02 -18.49 28.52
CA SER A 286 -3.38 -19.88 28.23
C SER A 286 -2.38 -20.59 27.30
N VAL A 287 -1.49 -19.86 26.61
CA VAL A 287 -0.47 -20.44 25.73
C VAL A 287 0.64 -21.08 26.57
N THR A 288 0.58 -22.40 26.75
CA THR A 288 1.57 -23.15 27.53
C THR A 288 2.63 -23.85 26.69
N ARG A 289 2.45 -23.94 25.37
CA ARG A 289 3.34 -24.69 24.47
C ARG A 289 4.74 -24.07 24.39
N THR A 290 5.76 -24.91 24.21
CA THR A 290 7.13 -24.49 24.01
C THR A 290 7.33 -23.91 22.61
N LYS A 291 8.47 -23.26 22.40
CA LYS A 291 8.86 -22.73 21.09
C LYS A 291 8.98 -23.85 20.05
N GLU A 292 9.54 -24.99 20.43
CA GLU A 292 9.69 -26.17 19.58
C GLU A 292 8.34 -26.79 19.21
N GLU A 293 7.40 -26.85 20.17
CA GLU A 293 6.03 -27.32 19.93
C GLU A 293 5.27 -26.39 18.99
N ALA A 294 5.41 -25.07 19.17
CA ALA A 294 4.83 -24.08 18.27
C ALA A 294 5.39 -24.19 16.84
N TYR A 295 6.71 -24.37 16.69
CA TYR A 295 7.33 -24.59 15.39
C TYR A 295 6.84 -25.88 14.73
N ALA A 296 6.76 -26.99 15.48
CA ALA A 296 6.28 -28.26 14.97
C ALA A 296 4.82 -28.18 14.49
N LEU A 297 3.95 -27.52 15.27
CA LEU A 297 2.56 -27.28 14.88
C LEU A 297 2.48 -26.40 13.63
N ALA A 298 3.28 -25.33 13.55
CA ALA A 298 3.30 -24.48 12.36
C ALA A 298 3.74 -25.26 11.10
N LYS A 299 4.75 -26.14 11.20
CA LYS A 299 5.16 -27.02 10.09
C LYS A 299 4.06 -28.00 9.69
N GLU A 300 3.37 -28.60 10.65
CA GLU A 300 2.26 -29.52 10.38
C GLU A 300 1.14 -28.81 9.60
N LEU A 301 0.76 -27.60 10.02
CA LEU A 301 -0.26 -26.80 9.36
C LEU A 301 0.18 -26.38 7.95
N ILE A 302 1.45 -26.03 7.75
CA ILE A 302 1.99 -25.76 6.39
C ILE A 302 1.87 -27.01 5.52
N ALA A 303 2.22 -28.20 6.02
CA ALA A 303 2.09 -29.44 5.25
C ALA A 303 0.63 -29.71 4.84
N ARG A 304 -0.33 -29.49 5.73
CA ARG A 304 -1.77 -29.58 5.41
C ARG A 304 -2.19 -28.57 4.33
N LEU A 305 -1.65 -27.35 4.40
CA LEU A 305 -1.92 -26.29 3.43
C LEU A 305 -1.26 -26.52 2.07
N GLN A 306 -0.17 -27.27 2.01
CA GLN A 306 0.44 -27.71 0.75
C GLN A 306 -0.44 -28.74 0.03
N GLU A 307 -1.16 -29.58 0.79
CA GLU A 307 -2.14 -30.53 0.23
C GLU A 307 -3.43 -29.83 -0.20
N ASP A 308 -3.95 -28.91 0.61
CA ASP A 308 -5.19 -28.18 0.33
C ASP A 308 -5.12 -26.71 0.83
N PRO A 309 -4.68 -25.77 -0.02
CA PRO A 309 -4.57 -24.35 0.33
C PRO A 309 -5.92 -23.70 0.67
N SER A 310 -7.05 -24.29 0.25
CA SER A 310 -8.38 -23.74 0.52
C SER A 310 -8.75 -23.77 2.00
N GLN A 311 -8.06 -24.59 2.80
CA GLN A 311 -8.28 -24.72 4.24
C GLN A 311 -7.72 -23.58 5.07
N PHE A 312 -6.98 -22.63 4.48
CA PHE A 312 -6.29 -21.58 5.22
C PHE A 312 -7.18 -20.84 6.21
N ALA A 313 -8.35 -20.38 5.76
CA ALA A 313 -9.26 -19.64 6.63
C ALA A 313 -9.81 -20.49 7.79
N ALA A 314 -10.10 -21.78 7.53
CA ALA A 314 -10.57 -22.70 8.55
C ALA A 314 -9.46 -23.00 9.58
N LEU A 315 -8.24 -23.24 9.11
CA LEU A 315 -7.07 -23.45 9.96
C LEU A 315 -6.71 -22.22 10.78
N ALA A 316 -6.84 -21.02 10.20
CA ALA A 316 -6.66 -19.78 10.94
C ALA A 316 -7.70 -19.62 12.05
N ALA A 317 -8.96 -19.92 11.78
CA ALA A 317 -10.04 -19.83 12.77
C ALA A 317 -9.89 -20.84 13.91
N GLU A 318 -9.31 -22.01 13.64
CA GLU A 318 -9.13 -23.08 14.61
C GLU A 318 -7.84 -22.93 15.43
N TYR A 319 -6.72 -22.56 14.80
CA TYR A 319 -5.40 -22.67 15.41
C TYR A 319 -4.69 -21.33 15.66
N SER A 320 -5.11 -20.23 15.04
CA SER A 320 -4.41 -18.96 15.19
C SER A 320 -4.66 -18.36 16.57
N ASP A 321 -3.58 -18.04 17.29
CA ASP A 321 -3.64 -17.26 18.54
C ASP A 321 -3.70 -15.76 18.28
N GLY A 322 -3.68 -15.35 17.01
CA GLY A 322 -3.78 -13.96 16.59
C GLY A 322 -5.24 -13.47 16.53
N PRO A 323 -5.47 -12.15 16.67
CA PRO A 323 -6.81 -11.58 16.67
C PRO A 323 -7.56 -11.73 15.33
N THR A 324 -6.84 -12.00 14.23
CA THR A 324 -7.40 -12.23 12.90
C THR A 324 -7.85 -13.67 12.68
N GLY A 325 -7.55 -14.62 13.58
CA GLY A 325 -7.93 -16.02 13.47
C GLY A 325 -9.41 -16.23 13.10
N PRO A 326 -10.37 -15.66 13.87
CA PRO A 326 -11.80 -15.77 13.56
C PRO A 326 -12.22 -15.25 12.17
N ASN A 327 -11.43 -14.34 11.59
CA ASN A 327 -11.63 -13.78 10.25
C ASN A 327 -10.78 -14.48 9.19
N GLY A 328 -10.47 -15.77 9.39
CA GLY A 328 -9.66 -16.55 8.45
C GLY A 328 -8.21 -16.11 8.36
N GLY A 329 -7.71 -15.39 9.37
CA GLY A 329 -6.35 -14.87 9.41
C GLY A 329 -6.13 -13.64 8.54
N ASP A 330 -7.18 -13.06 7.95
CA ASP A 330 -7.07 -11.93 7.03
C ASP A 330 -6.55 -10.66 7.71
N LEU A 331 -5.45 -10.12 7.17
CA LEU A 331 -4.82 -8.87 7.61
C LEU A 331 -5.25 -7.68 6.75
N GLY A 332 -6.03 -7.91 5.69
CA GLY A 332 -6.40 -6.89 4.72
C GLY A 332 -5.23 -6.44 3.87
N VAL A 333 -5.26 -5.16 3.47
CA VAL A 333 -4.22 -4.51 2.66
C VAL A 333 -3.45 -3.54 3.56
N TRP A 334 -2.12 -3.59 3.48
CA TRP A 334 -1.22 -2.69 4.21
C TRP A 334 -0.09 -2.22 3.30
N PHE A 335 0.63 -1.18 3.71
CA PHE A 335 1.84 -0.72 3.05
C PHE A 335 3.06 -1.43 3.62
N LYS A 336 4.03 -1.76 2.78
CA LYS A 336 5.36 -2.22 3.18
C LYS A 336 5.96 -1.30 4.23
N GLY A 337 6.55 -1.89 5.27
CA GLY A 337 7.06 -1.19 6.45
C GLY A 337 6.02 -1.03 7.57
N GLN A 338 4.75 -1.43 7.37
CA GLN A 338 3.74 -1.45 8.44
C GLN A 338 3.76 -2.73 9.28
N MET A 339 4.32 -3.82 8.75
CA MET A 339 4.50 -5.07 9.49
C MET A 339 5.93 -5.16 10.04
N VAL A 340 6.17 -6.15 10.91
CA VAL A 340 7.54 -6.41 11.40
C VAL A 340 8.45 -6.85 10.24
N PRO A 341 9.75 -6.52 10.24
CA PRO A 341 10.64 -6.76 9.10
C PRO A 341 10.57 -8.19 8.56
N ALA A 342 10.67 -9.20 9.44
CA ALA A 342 10.62 -10.61 9.04
C ALA A 342 9.32 -11.00 8.30
N PHE A 343 8.20 -10.31 8.58
CA PHE A 343 6.92 -10.56 7.91
C PHE A 343 6.88 -9.92 6.52
N ASP A 344 7.35 -8.68 6.38
CA ASP A 344 7.42 -8.01 5.08
C ASP A 344 8.40 -8.74 4.15
N GLU A 345 9.58 -9.12 4.66
CA GLU A 345 10.55 -9.92 3.90
C GLU A 345 9.99 -11.27 3.43
N ALA A 346 9.09 -11.87 4.23
CA ALA A 346 8.42 -13.11 3.87
C ALA A 346 7.40 -12.90 2.75
N ILE A 347 6.56 -11.88 2.83
CA ILE A 347 5.57 -11.57 1.79
C ILE A 347 6.23 -11.23 0.45
N GLU A 348 7.37 -10.52 0.47
CA GLU A 348 8.13 -10.16 -0.73
C GLU A 348 8.58 -11.39 -1.55
N GLN A 349 8.81 -12.53 -0.88
CA GLN A 349 9.24 -13.77 -1.52
C GLN A 349 8.10 -14.55 -2.18
N LEU A 350 6.84 -14.21 -1.89
CA LEU A 350 5.67 -14.95 -2.33
C LEU A 350 5.00 -14.28 -3.53
N GLN A 351 4.45 -15.07 -4.46
CA GLN A 351 3.48 -14.59 -5.44
C GLN A 351 2.06 -14.55 -4.82
N PRO A 352 1.13 -13.74 -5.35
CA PRO A 352 -0.26 -13.75 -4.89
C PRO A 352 -0.87 -15.16 -4.95
N GLY A 353 -1.45 -15.60 -3.83
CA GLY A 353 -2.00 -16.94 -3.62
C GLY A 353 -1.03 -17.93 -2.97
N GLU A 354 0.28 -17.64 -2.94
CA GLU A 354 1.28 -18.54 -2.37
C GLU A 354 1.36 -18.44 -0.84
N ILE A 355 1.79 -19.55 -0.24
CA ILE A 355 2.00 -19.72 1.20
C ILE A 355 3.49 -19.95 1.43
N MET A 356 4.05 -19.31 2.46
CA MET A 356 5.45 -19.50 2.84
C MET A 356 5.72 -20.98 3.19
N PRO A 357 6.72 -21.63 2.57
CA PRO A 357 7.01 -23.04 2.81
C PRO A 357 7.57 -23.35 4.21
N GLU A 358 8.04 -22.35 4.95
CA GLU A 358 8.55 -22.51 6.31
C GLU A 358 7.90 -21.49 7.28
N PRO A 359 7.74 -21.84 8.57
CA PRO A 359 7.23 -20.90 9.56
C PRO A 359 8.15 -19.69 9.73
N VAL A 360 7.58 -18.49 9.71
CA VAL A 360 8.32 -17.24 9.88
C VAL A 360 8.29 -16.84 11.36
N GLU A 361 9.46 -16.77 11.99
CA GLU A 361 9.56 -16.39 13.40
C GLU A 361 9.56 -14.87 13.57
N THR A 362 8.74 -14.37 14.51
CA THR A 362 8.78 -13.00 15.00
C THR A 362 8.79 -12.99 16.53
N GLU A 363 8.84 -11.81 17.14
CA GLU A 363 8.66 -11.66 18.58
C GLU A 363 7.29 -12.15 19.09
N PHE A 364 6.27 -12.25 18.23
CA PHE A 364 4.93 -12.71 18.59
C PHE A 364 4.75 -14.23 18.53
N GLY A 365 5.64 -14.95 17.83
CA GLY A 365 5.53 -16.40 17.63
C GLY A 365 5.93 -16.84 16.22
N TYR A 366 5.44 -18.01 15.80
CA TYR A 366 5.60 -18.49 14.43
C TYR A 366 4.39 -18.11 13.59
N HIS A 367 4.65 -17.56 12.40
CA HIS A 367 3.62 -17.18 11.45
C HIS A 367 3.64 -18.11 10.25
N ILE A 368 2.47 -18.60 9.88
CA ILE A 368 2.22 -19.18 8.56
C ILE A 368 1.61 -18.06 7.72
N ILE A 369 2.27 -17.69 6.64
CA ILE A 369 1.94 -16.48 5.87
C ILE A 369 1.46 -16.87 4.49
N ARG A 370 0.33 -16.32 4.07
CA ARG A 370 -0.16 -16.38 2.68
C ARG A 370 -0.21 -14.97 2.10
N ARG A 371 0.32 -14.78 0.89
CA ARG A 371 0.13 -13.53 0.15
C ARG A 371 -1.23 -13.57 -0.54
N ASN A 372 -2.08 -12.60 -0.25
CA ASN A 372 -3.38 -12.46 -0.93
C ASN A 372 -3.21 -11.59 -2.18
N PRO A 373 -4.06 -11.74 -3.21
CA PRO A 373 -4.18 -10.73 -4.25
C PRO A 373 -4.65 -9.41 -3.65
N ILE A 374 -4.17 -8.30 -4.21
CA ILE A 374 -4.66 -6.95 -3.92
C ILE A 374 -5.76 -6.67 -4.94
N GLU A 375 -6.97 -6.36 -4.47
CA GLU A 375 -8.15 -6.06 -5.31
C GLU A 375 -8.26 -4.60 -5.74
#